data_AF-A0A9P5AYS9-F1
#
_entry.id   AF-A0A9P5AYS9-F1
#
_cell.length_a   1.000
_cell.length_b   1.000
_cell.length_c   1.000
_cell.angle_alpha   90.00
_cell.angle_beta   90.00
_cell.angle_gamma   90.00
#
_symmetry.space_group_name_H-M   'P 1'
#
loop_
_entity.id
_entity.type
_entity.pdbx_description
1 polymer ?
#
loop_
_entity_poly.entity_id
_entity_poly.type
_entity_poly.pdbx_seq_one_letter_code
_entity_poly.pdbx_strand_id
1 'polypeptide(L)'
;MADAPNDAPVAAPFQAVQVEALVIMKIAKHCSSAFPSVATGAIVGMENEGLLEVTNTFPFPTVDPATTDSHQNDASQIAAAAPRQKNNIHYQNEMIRHLKEVNVDANNVGWYTSATMGNFVNLNFIENQFHYQSANENTVALVHDASKSSQGNLTFRAFRLSPAFMSAYKEGKFTTESLQKSKLTFKDILTEVPVNVHNSHLLTTFLHQIPSAPVKGDIEQPSSLDDLNRNALEPPLYPSIDNLDLAIDPFLEKTCDLLLESIESHYTDLNNFQFYQRQLGREQTKITQWQTKRKAENAQRAAAKQAPLPEDEWQRLFKLPQEPSRLEGMLNAKQVEQYSKQVDGFTANVSAKMFAVRENLMPK
;
A
#
# COMPACT_ATOMS: atom_id res chain seq x y z
N MET A 1 -44.34 25.09 -5.02
CA MET A 1 -42.87 25.20 -5.05
C MET A 1 -42.36 24.33 -3.92
N ALA A 2 -42.01 23.08 -4.24
CA ALA A 2 -41.37 22.17 -3.28
C ALA A 2 -39.87 22.20 -3.59
N ASP A 3 -39.09 22.56 -2.57
CA ASP A 3 -37.62 22.54 -2.58
C ASP A 3 -37.14 21.11 -2.85
N ALA A 4 -36.39 20.92 -3.93
CA ALA A 4 -35.60 19.72 -4.14
C ALA A 4 -34.24 19.93 -3.45
N PRO A 5 -33.75 18.96 -2.67
CA PRO A 5 -32.43 19.06 -2.07
C PRO A 5 -31.38 19.04 -3.18
N ASN A 6 -30.48 20.03 -3.12
CA ASN A 6 -29.34 20.18 -3.99
C ASN A 6 -28.30 19.11 -3.63
N ASP A 7 -28.52 17.87 -4.06
CA ASP A 7 -27.50 16.82 -4.05
C ASP A 7 -26.47 17.16 -5.14
N ALA A 8 -25.46 17.94 -4.77
CA ALA A 8 -24.23 18.01 -5.53
C ALA A 8 -23.69 16.58 -5.66
N PRO A 9 -23.33 16.10 -6.86
CA PRO A 9 -22.74 14.79 -7.01
C PRO A 9 -21.45 14.75 -6.18
N VAL A 10 -21.38 13.81 -5.22
CA VAL A 10 -20.13 13.44 -4.55
C VAL A 10 -19.12 13.21 -5.68
N ALA A 11 -18.09 14.04 -5.75
CA ALA A 11 -17.12 14.02 -6.84
C ALA A 11 -16.60 12.58 -6.99
N ALA A 12 -16.79 12.01 -8.19
CA ALA A 12 -16.32 10.66 -8.45
C ALA A 12 -14.80 10.63 -8.23
N PRO A 13 -14.27 9.60 -7.57
CA PRO A 13 -12.83 9.49 -7.37
C PRO A 13 -12.09 9.53 -8.72
N PHE A 14 -10.94 10.19 -8.76
CA PHE A 14 -10.07 10.20 -9.95
C PHE A 14 -9.78 8.78 -10.44
N GLN A 15 -9.77 8.61 -11.77
CA GLN A 15 -9.74 7.29 -12.41
C GLN A 15 -8.33 6.75 -12.62
N ALA A 16 -7.37 7.63 -12.87
CA ALA A 16 -5.97 7.28 -13.06
C ALA A 16 -5.06 8.36 -12.49
N VAL A 17 -3.82 7.96 -12.18
CA VAL A 17 -2.75 8.89 -11.80
C VAL A 17 -1.82 9.05 -12.98
N GLN A 18 -1.66 10.28 -13.44
CA GLN A 18 -0.67 10.63 -14.44
C GLN A 18 0.58 11.13 -13.72
N VAL A 19 1.72 10.48 -13.93
CA VAL A 19 2.97 10.81 -13.24
C VAL A 19 3.99 11.26 -14.26
N GLU A 20 4.58 12.43 -14.04
CA GLU A 20 5.70 12.94 -14.83
C GLU A 20 6.95 12.06 -14.62
N ALA A 21 7.72 11.79 -15.68
CA ALA A 21 8.94 10.99 -15.56
C ALA A 21 9.96 11.58 -14.57
N LEU A 22 10.00 12.90 -14.40
CA LEU A 22 10.84 13.56 -13.41
C LEU A 22 10.55 13.07 -11.98
N VAL A 23 9.27 12.88 -11.65
CA VAL A 23 8.84 12.40 -10.32
C VAL A 23 9.33 10.98 -10.09
N ILE A 24 9.15 10.12 -11.09
CA ILE A 24 9.62 8.73 -11.04
C ILE A 24 11.13 8.69 -10.84
N MET A 25 11.91 9.48 -11.58
CA MET A 25 13.37 9.53 -11.44
C MET A 25 13.82 10.02 -10.06
N LYS A 26 13.16 11.06 -9.51
CA LYS A 26 13.46 11.58 -8.17
C LYS A 26 13.17 10.54 -7.09
N ILE A 27 12.01 9.87 -7.17
CA ILE A 27 11.62 8.82 -6.22
C ILE A 27 12.58 7.64 -6.32
N ALA A 28 12.83 7.14 -7.54
CA ALA A 28 13.75 6.03 -7.76
C ALA A 28 15.15 6.33 -7.19
N LYS A 29 15.71 7.51 -7.49
CA LYS A 29 17.02 7.93 -6.95
C LYS A 29 17.01 7.97 -5.41
N HIS A 30 15.97 8.54 -4.81
CA HIS A 30 15.85 8.62 -3.35
C HIS A 30 15.76 7.23 -2.71
N CYS A 31 14.86 6.38 -3.21
CA CYS A 31 14.66 5.03 -2.70
C CYS A 31 15.90 4.16 -2.86
N SER A 32 16.62 4.25 -4.00
CA SER A 32 17.88 3.53 -4.19
C SER A 32 18.99 4.03 -3.26
N SER A 33 19.07 5.34 -2.98
CA SER A 33 20.08 5.89 -2.08
C SER A 33 19.83 5.58 -0.60
N ALA A 34 18.56 5.44 -0.21
CA ALA A 34 18.16 5.11 1.16
C ALA A 34 18.14 3.59 1.43
N PHE A 35 18.14 2.76 0.38
CA PHE A 35 18.09 1.30 0.51
C PHE A 35 19.24 0.77 1.39
N PRO A 36 18.98 -0.12 2.38
CA PRO A 36 17.74 -0.87 2.61
C PRO A 36 16.69 -0.20 3.52
N SER A 37 16.94 1.03 3.98
CA SER A 37 15.99 1.76 4.83
C SER A 37 14.79 2.31 4.04
N VAL A 38 13.69 2.56 4.75
CA VAL A 38 12.46 3.11 4.13
C VAL A 38 12.65 4.59 3.83
N ALA A 39 12.41 4.98 2.58
CA ALA A 39 12.45 6.35 2.10
C ALA A 39 11.01 6.85 1.87
N THR A 40 10.65 7.98 2.46
CA THR A 40 9.32 8.60 2.28
C THR A 40 9.44 10.06 1.82
N GLY A 41 8.38 10.57 1.20
CA GLY A 41 8.32 11.98 0.81
C GLY A 41 6.92 12.39 0.36
N ALA A 42 6.76 13.67 0.07
CA ALA A 42 5.50 14.24 -0.40
C ALA A 42 5.49 14.33 -1.92
N ILE A 43 4.30 14.14 -2.51
CA ILE A 43 4.08 14.40 -3.93
C ILE A 43 3.14 15.58 -4.11
N VAL A 44 3.38 16.33 -5.17
CA VAL A 44 2.59 17.51 -5.52
C VAL A 44 2.13 17.47 -6.95
N GLY A 45 1.00 18.13 -7.20
CA GLY A 45 0.45 18.33 -8.52
C GLY A 45 -0.98 18.84 -8.45
N MET A 46 -1.82 18.44 -9.39
CA MET A 46 -3.21 18.89 -9.47
C MET A 46 -4.13 17.85 -10.12
N GLU A 47 -5.41 17.93 -9.80
CA GLU A 47 -6.42 17.13 -10.48
C GLU A 47 -6.95 17.88 -11.70
N ASN A 48 -7.04 17.16 -12.81
CA ASN A 48 -7.52 17.68 -14.08
C ASN A 48 -8.48 16.65 -14.71
N GLU A 49 -9.76 17.01 -14.86
CA GLU A 49 -10.78 16.20 -15.55
C GLU A 49 -10.84 14.70 -15.15
N GLY A 50 -10.61 14.39 -13.87
CA GLY A 50 -10.64 13.02 -13.35
C GLY A 50 -9.31 12.25 -13.46
N LEU A 51 -8.24 12.93 -13.87
CA LEU A 51 -6.86 12.46 -13.79
C LEU A 51 -6.11 13.22 -12.68
N LEU A 52 -5.42 12.49 -11.81
CA LEU A 52 -4.55 13.10 -10.81
C LEU A 52 -3.15 13.25 -11.41
N GLU A 53 -2.76 14.47 -11.78
CA GLU A 53 -1.45 14.78 -12.33
C GLU A 53 -0.46 15.00 -11.19
N VAL A 54 0.62 14.22 -11.18
CA VAL A 54 1.73 14.33 -10.23
C VAL A 54 2.93 14.89 -10.97
N THR A 55 3.19 16.18 -10.76
CA THR A 55 4.18 16.96 -11.51
C THR A 55 5.52 17.04 -10.79
N ASN A 56 5.52 17.02 -9.45
CA ASN A 56 6.75 17.12 -8.67
C ASN A 56 6.69 16.35 -7.35
N THR A 57 7.85 16.21 -6.72
CA THR A 57 8.03 15.43 -5.48
C THR A 57 9.26 15.92 -4.73
N PHE A 58 9.24 15.77 -3.41
CA PHE A 58 10.39 16.04 -2.55
C PHE A 58 10.45 15.06 -1.37
N PRO A 59 11.66 14.63 -0.97
CA PRO A 59 11.84 13.70 0.13
C PRO A 59 11.58 14.37 1.48
N PHE A 60 11.08 13.59 2.45
CA PHE A 60 11.12 13.99 3.84
C PHE A 60 12.54 13.85 4.39
N PRO A 61 12.99 14.76 5.28
CA PRO A 61 14.29 14.64 5.91
C PRO A 61 14.35 13.35 6.72
N THR A 62 15.42 12.58 6.54
CA THR A 62 15.72 11.43 7.41
C THR A 62 16.18 11.95 8.78
N VAL A 63 15.54 11.47 9.85
CA VAL A 63 15.97 11.81 11.21
C VAL A 63 17.27 11.06 11.50
N ASP A 64 18.33 11.81 11.81
CA ASP A 64 19.66 11.26 12.09
C ASP A 64 19.62 10.49 13.44
N PRO A 65 19.89 9.17 13.48
CA PRO A 65 19.74 8.34 14.68
C PRO A 65 20.61 8.80 15.86
N ALA A 66 21.63 9.63 15.62
CA ALA A 66 22.49 10.21 16.66
C ALA A 66 21.78 11.22 17.59
N THR A 67 20.57 11.69 17.22
CA THR A 67 19.82 12.69 18.00
C THR A 67 18.73 12.09 18.88
N THR A 68 18.50 10.77 18.81
CA THR A 68 17.46 10.06 19.57
C THR A 68 18.09 9.09 20.55
N ASP A 69 18.01 9.41 21.84
CA ASP A 69 18.52 8.65 23.01
C ASP A 69 17.72 7.35 23.29
N SER A 70 17.24 6.67 22.24
CA SER A 70 16.44 5.46 22.35
C SER A 70 17.24 4.23 21.91
N HIS A 71 17.66 3.44 22.89
CA HIS A 71 18.13 2.08 22.67
C HIS A 71 17.09 1.26 21.89
N GLN A 72 17.49 0.71 20.74
CA GLN A 72 16.79 -0.31 19.96
C GLN A 72 15.33 0.02 19.57
N ASN A 73 15.14 0.82 18.51
CA ASN A 73 14.02 0.64 17.56
C ASN A 73 14.27 1.41 16.25
N ASP A 74 14.87 0.68 15.31
CA ASP A 74 14.62 0.66 13.87
C ASP A 74 14.41 2.02 13.14
N ALA A 75 15.48 2.57 12.56
CA ALA A 75 15.46 3.78 11.72
C ALA A 75 14.38 3.71 10.61
N SER A 76 14.08 2.50 10.14
CA SER A 76 13.02 2.23 9.16
C SER A 76 11.61 2.52 9.70
N GLN A 77 11.32 2.25 10.97
CA GLN A 77 10.03 2.56 11.58
C GLN A 77 9.84 4.07 11.78
N ILE A 78 10.90 4.77 12.17
CA ILE A 78 10.89 6.24 12.29
C ILE A 78 10.64 6.87 10.92
N ALA A 79 11.33 6.39 9.88
CA ALA A 79 11.15 6.86 8.51
C ALA A 79 9.76 6.52 7.94
N ALA A 80 9.19 5.37 8.29
CA ALA A 80 7.83 4.99 7.89
C ALA A 80 6.76 5.87 8.56
N ALA A 81 7.00 6.37 9.77
CA ALA A 81 6.09 7.31 10.45
C ALA A 81 6.29 8.77 10.00
N ALA A 82 7.33 9.07 9.23
CA ALA A 82 7.71 10.43 8.85
C ALA A 82 6.57 11.26 8.20
N PRO A 83 5.69 10.73 7.32
CA PRO A 83 4.67 11.54 6.64
C PRO A 83 3.65 12.23 7.57
N ARG A 84 3.47 11.72 8.80
CA ARG A 84 2.53 12.25 9.81
C ARG A 84 3.22 12.96 10.98
N GLN A 85 4.55 13.05 10.98
CA GLN A 85 5.30 13.74 12.03
C GLN A 85 5.12 15.26 11.93
N LYS A 86 4.91 15.93 13.06
CA LYS A 86 4.66 17.39 13.11
C LYS A 86 5.76 18.21 12.43
N ASN A 87 7.03 17.86 12.64
CA ASN A 87 8.17 18.55 12.02
C ASN A 87 8.13 18.42 10.50
N ASN A 88 7.72 17.26 9.98
CA ASN A 88 7.63 17.02 8.55
C ASN A 88 6.41 17.71 7.92
N ILE A 89 5.30 17.86 8.66
CA ILE A 89 4.17 18.68 8.21
C ILE A 89 4.61 20.14 8.05
N HIS A 90 5.38 20.68 9.00
CA HIS A 90 5.92 22.04 8.89
C HIS A 90 6.89 22.17 7.71
N TYR A 91 7.84 21.25 7.57
CA TYR A 91 8.76 21.18 6.44
C TYR A 91 8.03 21.09 5.09
N GLN A 92 6.98 20.27 5.02
CA GLN A 92 6.17 20.10 3.82
C GLN A 92 5.52 21.43 3.41
N ASN A 93 4.95 22.17 4.36
CA ASN A 93 4.32 23.46 4.09
C ASN A 93 5.32 24.51 3.60
N GLU A 94 6.52 24.57 4.19
CA GLU A 94 7.59 25.47 3.74
C GLU A 94 8.09 25.07 2.34
N MET A 95 8.27 23.78 2.07
CA MET A 95 8.69 23.31 0.75
C MET A 95 7.64 23.59 -0.33
N ILE A 96 6.36 23.40 -0.01
CA ILE A 96 5.24 23.78 -0.89
C ILE A 96 5.28 25.29 -1.19
N ARG A 97 5.56 26.13 -0.18
CA ARG A 97 5.71 27.58 -0.36
C ARG A 97 6.86 27.90 -1.32
N HIS A 98 8.03 27.30 -1.13
CA HIS A 98 9.18 27.51 -2.01
C HIS A 98 8.93 27.04 -3.45
N LEU A 99 8.21 25.92 -3.63
CA LEU A 99 7.83 25.45 -4.95
C LEU A 99 6.85 26.41 -5.64
N LYS A 100 5.94 27.04 -4.89
CA LYS A 100 5.07 28.11 -5.43
C LYS A 100 5.86 29.35 -5.83
N GLU A 101 6.92 29.71 -5.11
CA GLU A 101 7.79 30.85 -5.45
C GLU A 101 8.52 30.65 -6.80
N VAL A 102 8.79 29.39 -7.19
CA VAL A 102 9.36 29.04 -8.50
C VAL A 102 8.31 28.68 -9.55
N ASN A 103 7.04 29.05 -9.34
CA ASN A 103 5.90 28.81 -10.23
C ASN A 103 5.64 27.33 -10.56
N VAL A 104 5.93 26.42 -9.61
CA VAL A 104 5.50 25.02 -9.70
C VAL A 104 4.13 24.87 -9.05
N ASP A 105 3.28 24.03 -9.63
CA ASP A 105 1.97 23.64 -9.12
C ASP A 105 2.11 22.74 -7.87
N ALA A 106 2.31 23.37 -6.72
CA ALA A 106 2.61 22.67 -5.48
C ALA A 106 1.38 22.41 -4.60
N ASN A 107 0.33 21.75 -5.12
CA ASN A 107 -0.73 21.25 -4.23
C ASN A 107 -0.38 19.85 -3.74
N ASN A 108 -0.56 19.57 -2.46
CA ASN A 108 -0.33 18.25 -1.90
C ASN A 108 -1.40 17.27 -2.41
N VAL A 109 -0.97 16.28 -3.18
CA VAL A 109 -1.82 15.21 -3.74
C VAL A 109 -1.52 13.84 -3.13
N GLY A 110 -0.63 13.80 -2.13
CA GLY A 110 -0.34 12.62 -1.33
C GLY A 110 1.13 12.45 -1.01
N TRP A 111 1.57 11.20 -0.97
CA TRP A 111 2.92 10.84 -0.54
C TRP A 111 3.48 9.63 -1.28
N TYR A 112 4.77 9.37 -1.14
CA TYR A 112 5.40 8.16 -1.63
C TYR A 112 6.18 7.45 -0.54
N THR A 113 6.36 6.14 -0.72
CA THR A 113 7.21 5.30 0.11
C THR A 113 8.00 4.31 -0.75
N SER A 114 9.21 3.99 -0.31
CA SER A 114 9.91 2.81 -0.81
C SER A 114 9.31 1.54 -0.20
N ALA A 115 9.38 0.45 -0.95
CA ALA A 115 9.14 -0.90 -0.48
C ALA A 115 10.37 -1.77 -0.76
N THR A 116 10.54 -2.80 0.06
CA THR A 116 11.56 -3.84 -0.14
C THR A 116 10.84 -5.16 -0.31
N MET A 117 11.01 -5.80 -1.46
CA MET A 117 10.44 -7.11 -1.80
C MET A 117 8.92 -7.16 -1.67
N GLY A 118 8.21 -6.06 -1.89
CA GLY A 118 6.76 -5.98 -1.71
C GLY A 118 6.28 -5.81 -0.27
N ASN A 119 7.18 -5.58 0.69
CA ASN A 119 6.83 -5.28 2.08
C ASN A 119 6.46 -3.79 2.24
N PHE A 120 5.17 -3.49 2.19
CA PHE A 120 4.65 -2.13 2.43
C PHE A 120 3.26 -2.10 3.08
N VAL A 121 2.53 -3.22 3.11
CA VAL A 121 1.18 -3.28 3.70
C VAL A 121 1.31 -3.44 5.20
N ASN A 122 1.46 -2.31 5.89
CA ASN A 122 1.62 -2.26 7.34
C ASN A 122 0.76 -1.14 7.97
N LEU A 123 0.70 -1.11 9.30
CA LEU A 123 -0.11 -0.14 10.04
C LEU A 123 0.32 1.31 9.77
N ASN A 124 1.62 1.58 9.67
CA ASN A 124 2.13 2.91 9.34
C ASN A 124 1.64 3.40 7.97
N PHE A 125 1.61 2.53 6.96
CA PHE A 125 1.09 2.86 5.63
C PHE A 125 -0.39 3.27 5.70
N ILE A 126 -1.19 2.51 6.44
CA ILE A 126 -2.62 2.80 6.62
C ILE A 126 -2.82 4.11 7.38
N GLU A 127 -2.08 4.34 8.46
CA GLU A 127 -2.16 5.57 9.25
C GLU A 127 -1.76 6.80 8.44
N ASN A 128 -0.68 6.71 7.67
CA ASN A 128 -0.25 7.78 6.78
C ASN A 128 -1.29 8.05 5.71
N GLN A 129 -1.77 7.01 5.01
CA GLN A 129 -2.77 7.20 3.97
C GLN A 129 -4.08 7.75 4.53
N PHE A 130 -4.52 7.29 5.71
CA PHE A 130 -5.70 7.84 6.39
C PHE A 130 -5.51 9.30 6.75
N HIS A 131 -4.31 9.70 7.22
CA HIS A 131 -4.00 11.09 7.56
C HIS A 131 -4.17 12.02 6.36
N TYR A 132 -3.57 11.68 5.22
CA TYR A 132 -3.66 12.50 4.01
C TYR A 132 -5.07 12.43 3.40
N GLN A 133 -5.66 11.24 3.29
CA GLN A 133 -6.96 11.03 2.65
C GLN A 133 -8.13 11.60 3.48
N SER A 134 -7.96 11.77 4.80
CA SER A 134 -8.93 12.48 5.64
C SER A 134 -8.89 14.00 5.45
N ALA A 135 -7.73 14.55 5.07
CA ALA A 135 -7.57 15.98 4.80
C ALA A 135 -7.97 16.33 3.36
N ASN A 136 -7.66 15.46 2.40
CA ASN A 136 -8.03 15.59 1.00
C ASN A 136 -8.45 14.22 0.45
N GLU A 137 -9.68 14.09 -0.02
CA GLU A 137 -10.19 12.85 -0.59
C GLU A 137 -9.38 12.38 -1.82
N ASN A 138 -8.86 13.35 -2.59
CA ASN A 138 -8.07 13.10 -3.80
C ASN A 138 -6.57 12.94 -3.47
N THR A 139 -6.28 11.98 -2.61
CA THR A 139 -4.93 11.61 -2.16
C THR A 139 -4.52 10.26 -2.72
N VAL A 140 -3.27 10.13 -3.17
CA VAL A 140 -2.68 8.85 -3.55
C VAL A 140 -1.37 8.55 -2.82
N ALA A 141 -1.13 7.28 -2.50
CA ALA A 141 0.15 6.76 -2.05
C ALA A 141 0.88 6.09 -3.21
N LEU A 142 2.06 6.59 -3.56
CA LEU A 142 2.93 5.96 -4.56
C LEU A 142 3.93 5.02 -3.87
N VAL A 143 3.97 3.77 -4.32
CA VAL A 143 4.87 2.75 -3.79
C VAL A 143 5.87 2.37 -4.86
N HIS A 144 7.14 2.60 -4.58
CA HIS A 144 8.25 2.18 -5.43
C HIS A 144 9.04 1.07 -4.77
N ASP A 145 9.08 -0.10 -5.41
CA ASP A 145 9.91 -1.21 -4.93
C ASP A 145 11.30 -1.14 -5.56
N ALA A 146 12.28 -0.68 -4.79
CA ALA A 146 13.65 -0.51 -5.25
C ALA A 146 14.31 -1.87 -5.59
N SER A 147 13.96 -2.90 -4.81
CA SER A 147 14.57 -4.23 -4.92
C SER A 147 14.03 -5.07 -6.07
N LYS A 148 12.77 -4.86 -6.44
CA LYS A 148 12.17 -5.46 -7.63
C LYS A 148 12.54 -4.68 -8.89
N SER A 149 12.66 -3.35 -8.77
CA SER A 149 13.10 -2.50 -9.88
C SER A 149 14.55 -2.72 -10.27
N SER A 150 15.42 -3.15 -9.35
CA SER A 150 16.80 -3.54 -9.68
C SER A 150 16.89 -4.83 -10.52
N GLN A 151 15.81 -5.60 -10.65
CA GLN A 151 15.73 -6.76 -11.57
C GLN A 151 15.29 -6.36 -12.99
N GLY A 152 15.16 -5.05 -13.25
CA GLY A 152 14.98 -4.47 -14.57
C GLY A 152 13.54 -4.05 -14.93
N ASN A 153 12.53 -4.48 -14.18
CA ASN A 153 11.15 -4.00 -14.34
C ASN A 153 10.83 -2.89 -13.34
N LEU A 154 10.53 -1.68 -13.84
CA LEU A 154 10.07 -0.57 -13.00
C LEU A 154 8.82 -0.98 -12.21
N THR A 155 8.95 -1.03 -10.89
CA THR A 155 7.84 -1.36 -10.00
C THR A 155 7.36 -0.07 -9.34
N PHE A 156 6.29 0.50 -9.88
CA PHE A 156 5.71 1.75 -9.42
C PHE A 156 4.19 1.61 -9.40
N ARG A 157 3.59 1.66 -8.21
CA ARG A 157 2.16 1.38 -8.00
C ARG A 157 1.51 2.51 -7.22
N ALA A 158 0.27 2.81 -7.54
CA ALA A 158 -0.52 3.84 -6.87
C ALA A 158 -1.66 3.19 -6.08
N PHE A 159 -1.78 3.54 -4.81
CA PHE A 159 -2.80 3.02 -3.92
C PHE A 159 -3.57 4.12 -3.21
N ARG A 160 -4.83 3.82 -2.90
CA ARG A 160 -5.69 4.61 -2.01
C ARG A 160 -6.40 3.68 -1.03
N LEU A 161 -6.88 4.21 0.08
CA LEU A 161 -7.82 3.47 0.93
C LEU A 161 -9.21 3.50 0.30
N SER A 162 -9.93 2.39 0.42
CA SER A 162 -11.33 2.35 0.00
C SER A 162 -12.18 3.26 0.90
N PRO A 163 -13.24 3.89 0.37
CA PRO A 163 -14.14 4.73 1.19
C PRO A 163 -14.78 3.96 2.36
N ALA A 164 -15.07 2.68 2.16
CA ALA A 164 -15.62 1.80 3.18
C ALA A 164 -14.61 1.56 4.31
N PHE A 165 -13.34 1.32 3.97
CA PHE A 165 -12.28 1.18 4.96
C PHE A 165 -11.98 2.49 5.70
N MET A 166 -11.99 3.64 5.00
CA MET A 166 -11.83 4.97 5.63
C MET A 166 -12.89 5.22 6.71
N SER A 167 -14.15 4.85 6.42
CA SER A 167 -15.27 5.00 7.38
C SER A 167 -15.09 4.10 8.60
N ALA A 168 -14.75 2.82 8.39
CA ALA A 168 -14.51 1.87 9.47
C ALA A 168 -13.29 2.26 10.33
N TYR A 169 -12.23 2.76 9.70
CA TYR A 169 -11.02 3.20 10.40
C TYR A 169 -11.29 4.43 11.27
N LYS A 170 -12.11 5.37 10.81
CA LYS A 170 -12.54 6.54 11.60
C LYS A 170 -13.33 6.16 12.85
N GLU A 171 -14.12 5.09 12.81
CA GLU A 171 -14.85 4.59 13.98
C GLU A 171 -13.94 3.84 14.98
N GLY A 172 -12.77 3.37 14.54
CA GLY A 172 -11.80 2.67 15.39
C GLY A 172 -12.25 1.28 15.86
N LYS A 173 -13.32 0.72 15.29
CA LYS A 173 -13.94 -0.54 15.73
C LYS A 173 -13.71 -1.66 14.72
N PHE A 174 -12.58 -2.36 14.86
CA PHE A 174 -12.26 -3.57 14.08
C PHE A 174 -12.59 -4.85 14.87
N THR A 175 -13.84 -4.96 15.31
CA THR A 175 -14.41 -6.17 15.95
C THR A 175 -15.05 -7.08 14.92
N THR A 176 -15.24 -8.36 15.25
CA THR A 176 -15.93 -9.32 14.38
C THR A 176 -17.33 -8.86 13.99
N GLU A 177 -18.09 -8.27 14.90
CA GLU A 177 -19.43 -7.75 14.62
C GLU A 177 -19.40 -6.56 13.63
N SER A 178 -18.45 -5.63 13.81
CA SER A 178 -18.28 -4.46 12.94
C SER A 178 -17.88 -4.88 11.52
N LEU A 179 -16.96 -5.84 11.41
CA LEU A 179 -16.53 -6.39 10.13
C LEU A 179 -17.64 -7.16 9.42
N GLN A 180 -18.47 -7.91 10.15
CA GLN A 180 -19.63 -8.61 9.57
C GLN A 180 -20.68 -7.63 9.04
N LYS A 181 -20.94 -6.54 9.77
CA LYS A 181 -21.89 -5.48 9.35
C LYS A 181 -21.40 -4.71 8.13
N SER A 182 -20.12 -4.35 8.12
CA SER A 182 -19.49 -3.59 7.03
C SER A 182 -19.12 -4.45 5.82
N LYS A 183 -19.10 -5.78 5.95
CA LYS A 183 -18.66 -6.76 4.95
C LYS A 183 -17.24 -6.51 4.42
N LEU A 184 -16.41 -5.81 5.20
CA LEU A 184 -15.03 -5.49 4.83
C LEU A 184 -14.15 -6.73 4.87
N THR A 185 -13.45 -7.00 3.77
CA THR A 185 -12.46 -8.06 3.67
C THR A 185 -11.05 -7.46 3.50
N PHE A 186 -9.99 -8.27 3.68
CA PHE A 186 -8.61 -7.84 3.44
C PHE A 186 -8.37 -7.28 2.02
N LYS A 187 -9.17 -7.73 1.04
CA LYS A 187 -9.09 -7.26 -0.36
C LYS A 187 -9.53 -5.81 -0.53
N ASP A 188 -10.46 -5.37 0.30
CA ASP A 188 -11.13 -4.07 0.18
C ASP A 188 -10.40 -2.95 0.93
N ILE A 189 -9.23 -3.23 1.53
CA ILE A 189 -8.44 -2.23 2.27
C ILE A 189 -7.84 -1.20 1.29
N LEU A 190 -7.12 -1.70 0.29
CA LEU A 190 -6.39 -0.90 -0.70
C LEU A 190 -7.04 -1.05 -2.07
N THR A 191 -7.33 0.09 -2.70
CA THR A 191 -7.71 0.14 -4.11
C THR A 191 -6.50 0.62 -4.91
N GLU A 192 -6.10 -0.16 -5.91
CA GLU A 192 -5.02 0.20 -6.83
C GLU A 192 -5.57 1.09 -7.93
N VAL A 193 -4.86 2.17 -8.23
CA VAL A 193 -5.20 3.14 -9.29
C VAL A 193 -4.19 2.98 -10.42
N PRO A 194 -4.61 2.93 -11.69
CA PRO A 194 -3.69 2.83 -12.82
C PRO A 194 -2.74 4.04 -12.88
N VAL A 195 -1.47 3.77 -13.14
CA VAL A 195 -0.41 4.79 -13.29
C VAL A 195 -0.06 4.94 -14.76
N ASN A 196 -0.22 6.15 -15.29
CA ASN A 196 0.18 6.51 -16.65
C ASN A 196 1.41 7.42 -16.57
N VAL A 197 2.47 7.06 -17.27
CA VAL A 197 3.67 7.91 -17.36
C VAL A 197 3.46 8.91 -18.48
N HIS A 198 3.56 10.20 -18.16
CA HIS A 198 3.51 11.28 -19.14
C HIS A 198 4.88 11.95 -19.27
N ASN A 199 5.17 12.38 -20.50
CA ASN A 199 6.33 13.17 -20.84
C ASN A 199 5.88 14.35 -21.72
N SER A 200 6.34 15.54 -21.38
CA SER A 200 6.20 16.70 -22.27
C SER A 200 6.95 16.48 -23.59
N HIS A 201 6.44 17.07 -24.68
CA HIS A 201 7.11 16.98 -25.98
C HIS A 201 8.55 17.50 -25.97
N LEU A 202 8.85 18.53 -25.16
CA LEU A 202 10.20 19.05 -25.00
C LEU A 202 11.13 18.02 -24.36
N LEU A 203 10.66 17.29 -23.34
CA LEU A 203 11.42 16.21 -22.71
C LEU A 203 11.64 15.07 -23.71
N THR A 204 10.63 14.72 -24.50
CA THR A 204 10.79 13.72 -25.57
C THR A 204 11.85 14.15 -26.58
N THR A 205 11.84 15.41 -27.04
CA THR A 205 12.90 15.93 -27.92
C THR A 205 14.28 15.88 -27.26
N PHE A 206 14.37 16.22 -25.97
CA PHE A 206 15.62 16.10 -25.22
C PHE A 206 16.12 14.65 -25.12
N LEU A 207 15.23 13.68 -24.89
CA LEU A 207 15.60 12.26 -24.89
C LEU A 207 16.13 11.80 -26.25
N HIS A 208 15.61 12.32 -27.36
CA HIS A 208 16.13 12.04 -28.70
C HIS A 208 17.51 12.66 -28.97
N GLN A 209 17.97 13.61 -28.17
CA GLN A 209 19.32 14.18 -28.26
C GLN A 209 20.36 13.33 -27.52
N ILE A 210 19.94 12.40 -26.66
CA ILE A 210 20.86 11.51 -25.95
C ILE A 210 21.51 10.58 -26.98
N PRO A 211 22.84 10.57 -27.11
CA PRO A 211 23.52 9.79 -28.13
C PRO A 211 23.24 8.29 -27.91
N SER A 212 22.58 7.66 -28.89
CA SER A 212 22.47 6.21 -28.95
C SER A 212 23.81 5.61 -29.37
N ALA A 213 24.09 4.37 -28.93
CA ALA A 213 25.26 3.66 -29.44
C ALA A 213 25.12 3.55 -30.97
N PRO A 214 26.15 3.93 -31.75
CA PRO A 214 26.07 3.84 -33.21
C PRO A 214 25.80 2.39 -33.60
N VAL A 215 24.81 2.18 -34.47
CA VAL A 215 24.48 0.85 -35.00
C VAL A 215 25.71 0.34 -35.74
N LYS A 216 26.39 -0.65 -35.16
CA LYS A 216 27.51 -1.35 -35.80
C LYS A 216 26.95 -2.37 -36.78
N GLY A 217 26.48 -1.90 -37.93
CA GLY A 217 26.00 -2.74 -39.03
C GLY A 217 26.06 -1.98 -40.34
N ASP A 218 26.25 -2.71 -41.44
CA ASP A 218 26.09 -2.14 -42.78
C ASP A 218 24.64 -1.68 -42.92
N ILE A 219 24.44 -0.38 -43.12
CA ILE A 219 23.10 0.19 -43.35
C ILE A 219 22.66 -0.29 -44.73
N GLU A 220 21.83 -1.34 -44.77
CA GLU A 220 21.21 -1.79 -46.01
C GLU A 220 20.34 -0.66 -46.57
N GLN A 221 20.54 -0.33 -47.86
CA GLN A 221 19.73 0.69 -48.51
C GLN A 221 18.29 0.19 -48.63
N PRO A 222 17.28 1.02 -48.34
CA PRO A 222 15.89 0.62 -48.45
C PRO A 222 15.60 0.17 -49.89
N SER A 223 15.14 -1.07 -50.04
CA SER A 223 14.90 -1.70 -51.34
C SER A 223 13.59 -1.25 -51.98
N SER A 224 12.68 -0.69 -51.18
CA SER A 224 11.33 -0.29 -51.59
C SER A 224 10.82 0.93 -50.81
N LEU A 225 9.79 1.60 -51.34
CA LEU A 225 9.10 2.71 -50.65
C LEU A 225 8.40 2.22 -49.35
N ASP A 226 7.99 0.96 -49.31
CA ASP A 226 7.39 0.35 -48.13
C ASP A 226 8.40 0.11 -47.00
N ASP A 227 9.68 -0.12 -47.33
CA ASP A 227 10.75 -0.20 -46.32
C ASP A 227 11.01 1.15 -45.64
N LEU A 228 10.79 2.28 -46.34
CA LEU A 228 10.86 3.62 -45.76
C LEU A 228 9.65 3.95 -44.86
N ASN A 229 8.48 3.37 -45.17
CA ASN A 229 7.26 3.58 -44.38
C ASN A 229 7.15 2.60 -43.19
N ARG A 230 7.96 1.55 -43.16
CA ARG A 230 8.09 0.68 -41.99
C ARG A 230 8.81 1.45 -40.87
N ASN A 231 8.09 1.70 -39.77
CA ASN A 231 8.71 2.03 -38.50
C ASN A 231 9.55 0.83 -38.06
N ALA A 232 10.81 0.77 -38.47
CA ALA A 232 11.75 -0.23 -37.99
C ALA A 232 11.79 -0.15 -36.45
N LEU A 233 11.80 -1.32 -35.80
CA LEU A 233 11.97 -1.38 -34.35
C LEU A 233 13.37 -0.88 -34.02
N GLU A 234 13.48 0.39 -33.65
CA GLU A 234 14.74 0.95 -33.16
C GLU A 234 15.08 0.29 -31.82
N PRO A 235 16.35 -0.08 -31.59
CA PRO A 235 16.75 -0.55 -30.27
C PRO A 235 16.47 0.57 -29.25
N PRO A 236 15.94 0.24 -28.07
CA PRO A 236 15.66 1.25 -27.05
C PRO A 236 16.95 1.99 -26.70
N LEU A 237 16.82 3.27 -26.32
CA LEU A 237 17.93 4.16 -25.93
C LEU A 237 18.93 3.48 -24.97
N TYR A 238 18.43 2.59 -24.10
CA TYR A 238 19.23 1.69 -23.29
C TYR A 238 18.69 0.26 -23.38
N PRO A 239 19.42 -0.69 -23.99
CA PRO A 239 19.00 -2.09 -24.01
C PRO A 239 19.14 -2.68 -22.61
N SER A 240 18.02 -2.98 -21.97
CA SER A 240 17.95 -3.59 -20.64
C SER A 240 18.31 -5.08 -20.71
N ILE A 241 19.57 -5.43 -20.91
CA ILE A 241 20.03 -6.83 -20.94
C ILE A 241 19.80 -7.50 -19.58
N ASP A 242 19.82 -6.71 -18.49
CA ASP A 242 19.50 -7.17 -17.14
C ASP A 242 18.10 -7.78 -17.04
N ASN A 243 17.16 -7.37 -17.89
CA ASN A 243 15.84 -8.00 -17.96
C ASN A 243 15.90 -9.45 -18.43
N LEU A 244 16.98 -9.92 -19.05
CA LEU A 244 17.16 -11.31 -19.49
C LEU A 244 17.92 -12.16 -18.47
N ASP A 245 18.23 -11.61 -17.28
CA ASP A 245 18.89 -12.39 -16.23
C ASP A 245 18.02 -13.61 -15.83
N LEU A 246 18.72 -14.75 -15.69
CA LEU A 246 18.20 -16.08 -15.35
C LEU A 246 18.55 -16.47 -13.91
N ALA A 247 19.25 -15.62 -13.15
CA ALA A 247 19.49 -15.84 -11.73
C ALA A 247 18.18 -15.72 -10.94
N ILE A 248 17.56 -16.85 -10.61
CA ILE A 248 16.24 -16.94 -9.97
C ILE A 248 16.36 -16.94 -8.45
N ASP A 249 17.39 -17.61 -7.94
CA ASP A 249 17.41 -18.14 -6.58
C ASP A 249 17.38 -17.06 -5.48
N PRO A 250 18.21 -16.00 -5.49
CA PRO A 250 18.31 -15.09 -4.34
C PRO A 250 17.03 -14.29 -4.07
N PHE A 251 16.28 -13.96 -5.12
CA PHE A 251 15.04 -13.18 -5.00
C PHE A 251 13.86 -14.06 -4.62
N LEU A 252 13.76 -15.24 -5.24
CA LEU A 252 12.69 -16.18 -4.94
C LEU A 252 12.82 -16.72 -3.52
N GLU A 253 14.02 -17.13 -3.11
CA GLU A 253 14.32 -17.59 -1.74
C GLU A 253 13.88 -16.54 -0.72
N LYS A 254 14.37 -15.30 -0.87
CA LYS A 254 14.03 -14.22 0.06
C LYS A 254 12.54 -13.84 0.04
N THR A 255 11.88 -13.89 -1.12
CA THR A 255 10.43 -13.63 -1.20
C THR A 255 9.64 -14.75 -0.50
N CYS A 256 10.08 -16.00 -0.62
CA CYS A 256 9.49 -17.14 0.08
C CYS A 256 9.71 -17.04 1.60
N ASP A 257 10.90 -16.65 2.05
CA ASP A 257 11.17 -16.43 3.48
C ASP A 257 10.24 -15.36 4.07
N LEU A 258 10.10 -14.23 3.38
CA LEU A 258 9.19 -13.15 3.79
C LEU A 258 7.72 -13.57 3.77
N LEU A 259 7.33 -14.44 2.83
CA LEU A 259 5.99 -15.03 2.79
C LEU A 259 5.76 -15.94 4.00
N LEU A 260 6.75 -16.79 4.36
CA LEU A 260 6.67 -17.65 5.53
C LEU A 260 6.58 -16.85 6.82
N GLU A 261 7.40 -15.80 6.99
CA GLU A 261 7.34 -14.90 8.14
C GLU A 261 5.96 -14.23 8.27
N SER A 262 5.37 -13.78 7.15
CA SER A 262 4.03 -13.20 7.13
C SER A 262 2.93 -14.21 7.50
N ILE A 263 3.07 -15.47 7.07
CA ILE A 263 2.16 -16.55 7.46
C ILE A 263 2.27 -16.86 8.95
N GLU A 264 3.47 -16.88 9.51
CA GLU A 264 3.70 -17.07 10.95
C GLU A 264 3.12 -15.92 11.78
N SER A 265 3.27 -14.68 11.32
CA SER A 265 2.65 -13.50 11.93
C SER A 265 1.12 -13.62 11.92
N HIS A 266 0.52 -13.97 10.78
CA HIS A 266 -0.92 -14.21 10.67
C HIS A 266 -1.40 -15.37 11.59
N TYR A 267 -0.59 -16.44 11.72
CA TYR A 267 -0.90 -17.54 12.63
C TYR A 267 -0.85 -17.12 14.11
N THR A 268 0.09 -16.25 14.46
CA THR A 268 0.20 -15.67 15.81
C THR A 268 -1.05 -14.87 16.17
N ASP A 269 -1.53 -14.01 15.26
CA ASP A 269 -2.78 -13.27 15.44
C ASP A 269 -4.00 -14.18 15.57
N LEU A 270 -4.04 -15.24 14.77
CA LEU A 270 -5.11 -16.24 14.83
C LEU A 270 -5.12 -16.96 16.18
N ASN A 271 -3.96 -17.32 16.72
CA ASN A 271 -3.84 -17.92 18.04
C ASN A 271 -4.31 -16.99 19.16
N ASN A 272 -3.97 -15.70 19.07
CA ASN A 272 -4.44 -14.67 20.01
C ASN A 272 -5.97 -14.57 20.02
N PHE A 273 -6.59 -14.59 18.83
CA PHE A 273 -8.04 -14.58 18.71
C PHE A 273 -8.68 -15.87 19.24
N GLN A 274 -8.11 -17.04 18.96
CA GLN A 274 -8.61 -18.30 19.50
C GLN A 274 -8.52 -18.35 21.03
N PHE A 275 -7.46 -17.77 21.61
CA PHE A 275 -7.33 -17.63 23.06
C PHE A 275 -8.47 -16.78 23.63
N TYR A 276 -8.73 -15.62 23.02
CA TYR A 276 -9.88 -14.77 23.35
C TYR A 276 -11.19 -15.55 23.28
N GLN A 277 -11.44 -16.30 22.20
CA GLN A 277 -12.67 -17.09 22.03
C GLN A 277 -12.85 -18.16 23.12
N ARG A 278 -11.77 -18.84 23.52
CA ARG A 278 -11.79 -19.81 24.63
C ARG A 278 -12.07 -19.14 25.98
N GLN A 279 -11.58 -17.91 26.19
CA GLN A 279 -11.83 -17.17 27.43
C GLN A 279 -13.28 -16.67 27.47
N LEU A 280 -13.78 -16.13 26.36
CA LEU A 280 -15.16 -15.68 26.20
C LEU A 280 -16.14 -16.84 26.45
N GLY A 281 -15.91 -18.02 25.85
CA GLY A 281 -16.76 -19.19 26.04
C GLY A 281 -16.81 -19.67 27.51
N ARG A 282 -15.69 -19.58 28.23
CA ARG A 282 -15.63 -19.90 29.67
C ARG A 282 -16.45 -18.93 30.51
N GLU A 283 -16.33 -17.63 30.26
CA GLU A 283 -17.13 -16.62 30.97
C GLU A 283 -18.62 -16.71 30.61
N GLN A 284 -18.97 -16.93 29.34
CA GLN A 284 -20.35 -17.17 28.92
C GLN A 284 -20.96 -18.39 29.62
N THR A 285 -20.19 -19.47 29.79
CA THR A 285 -20.66 -20.66 30.50
C THR A 285 -20.96 -20.35 31.98
N LYS A 286 -20.10 -19.57 32.66
CA LYS A 286 -20.35 -19.13 34.04
C LYS A 286 -21.60 -18.25 34.14
N ILE A 287 -21.78 -17.32 33.21
CA ILE A 287 -22.95 -16.43 33.15
C ILE A 287 -24.23 -17.26 32.96
N THR A 288 -24.25 -18.19 32.00
CA THR A 288 -25.40 -19.07 31.75
C THR A 288 -25.73 -19.94 32.95
N GLN A 289 -24.70 -20.49 33.64
CA GLN A 289 -24.90 -21.25 34.88
C GLN A 289 -25.48 -20.39 36.00
N TRP A 290 -24.98 -19.15 36.16
CA TRP A 290 -25.51 -18.21 37.14
C TRP A 290 -26.97 -17.85 36.83
N GLN A 291 -27.30 -17.52 35.58
CA GLN A 291 -28.65 -17.19 35.14
C GLN A 291 -29.62 -18.36 35.35
N THR A 292 -29.19 -19.58 35.03
CA THR A 292 -30.00 -20.79 35.23
C THR A 292 -30.30 -21.02 36.72
N LYS A 293 -29.29 -20.86 37.60
CA LYS A 293 -29.49 -20.95 39.05
C LYS A 293 -30.43 -19.86 39.56
N ARG A 294 -30.25 -18.62 39.10
CA ARG A 294 -31.08 -17.47 39.49
C ARG A 294 -32.54 -17.66 39.07
N LYS A 295 -32.78 -18.15 37.86
CA LYS A 295 -34.11 -18.47 37.35
C LYS A 295 -34.79 -19.58 38.16
N ALA A 296 -34.05 -20.61 38.55
CA ALA A 296 -34.57 -21.68 39.42
C ALA A 296 -34.93 -21.15 40.83
N GLU A 297 -34.10 -20.28 41.41
CA GLU A 297 -34.37 -19.61 42.69
C GLU A 297 -35.61 -18.71 42.61
N ASN A 298 -35.73 -17.92 41.53
CA ASN A 298 -36.90 -17.07 41.29
C ASN A 298 -38.20 -17.89 41.13
N ALA A 299 -38.14 -19.04 40.46
CA ALA A 299 -39.29 -19.94 40.35
C ALA A 299 -39.73 -20.51 41.72
N GLN A 300 -38.78 -20.86 42.58
CA GLN A 300 -39.08 -21.30 43.95
C GLN A 300 -39.68 -20.16 44.81
N ARG A 301 -39.17 -18.94 44.68
CA ARG A 301 -39.72 -17.77 45.38
C ARG A 301 -41.11 -17.38 44.91
N ALA A 302 -41.38 -17.48 43.61
CA ALA A 302 -42.72 -17.29 43.07
C ALA A 302 -43.72 -18.30 43.67
N ALA A 303 -43.33 -19.57 43.81
CA ALA A 303 -44.15 -20.58 44.48
C ALA A 303 -44.38 -20.27 45.98
N ALA A 304 -43.39 -19.66 46.63
CA ALA A 304 -43.47 -19.17 48.02
C ALA A 304 -44.12 -17.78 48.18
N LYS A 305 -44.66 -17.18 47.09
CA LYS A 305 -45.25 -15.83 47.05
C LYS A 305 -44.31 -14.70 47.49
N GLN A 306 -42.99 -14.88 47.32
CA GLN A 306 -41.98 -13.84 47.56
C GLN A 306 -41.62 -13.12 46.26
N ALA A 307 -41.16 -11.88 46.35
CA ALA A 307 -40.73 -11.10 45.19
C ALA A 307 -39.49 -11.74 44.52
N PRO A 308 -39.43 -11.76 43.16
CA PRO A 308 -38.29 -12.30 42.43
C PRO A 308 -37.05 -11.42 42.62
N LEU A 309 -35.88 -12.05 42.60
CA LEU A 309 -34.61 -11.34 42.63
C LEU A 309 -34.27 -10.78 41.25
N PRO A 310 -33.49 -9.67 41.19
CA PRO A 310 -33.05 -9.09 39.93
C PRO A 310 -32.21 -10.08 39.11
N GLU A 311 -32.52 -10.15 37.81
CA GLU A 311 -31.82 -11.02 36.87
C GLU A 311 -30.62 -10.33 36.19
N ASP A 312 -30.37 -9.03 36.45
CA ASP A 312 -29.32 -8.24 35.77
C ASP A 312 -28.00 -8.14 36.55
N GLU A 313 -27.94 -8.66 37.78
CA GLU A 313 -26.73 -8.55 38.63
C GLU A 313 -25.48 -9.19 38.00
N TRP A 314 -25.63 -10.16 37.10
CA TRP A 314 -24.51 -10.79 36.39
C TRP A 314 -23.69 -9.80 35.57
N GLN A 315 -24.27 -8.70 35.08
CA GLN A 315 -23.55 -7.69 34.30
C GLN A 315 -22.52 -6.93 35.16
N ARG A 316 -22.74 -6.83 36.47
CA ARG A 316 -21.78 -6.26 37.42
C ARG A 316 -20.78 -7.31 37.92
N LEU A 317 -21.21 -8.56 38.03
CA LEU A 317 -20.42 -9.66 38.58
C LEU A 317 -19.41 -10.23 37.58
N PHE A 318 -19.77 -10.30 36.30
CA PHE A 318 -18.91 -10.88 35.25
C PHE A 318 -18.45 -9.80 34.28
N LYS A 319 -17.14 -9.69 34.10
CA LYS A 319 -16.53 -8.82 33.09
C LYS A 319 -16.14 -9.67 31.89
N LEU A 320 -16.75 -9.40 30.75
CA LEU A 320 -16.40 -10.10 29.51
C LEU A 320 -15.00 -9.65 29.05
N PRO A 321 -14.16 -10.57 28.53
CA PRO A 321 -12.89 -10.20 27.90
C PRO A 321 -13.13 -9.24 26.72
N GLN A 322 -12.20 -8.31 26.51
CA GLN A 322 -12.24 -7.42 25.34
C GLN A 322 -11.71 -8.16 24.11
N GLU A 323 -12.40 -8.00 22.98
CA GLU A 323 -11.97 -8.57 21.71
C GLU A 323 -10.68 -7.88 21.22
N PRO A 324 -9.64 -8.64 20.81
CA PRO A 324 -8.48 -8.06 20.15
C PRO A 324 -8.86 -7.47 18.79
N SER A 325 -8.23 -6.36 18.41
CA SER A 325 -8.45 -5.75 17.10
C SER A 325 -8.12 -6.74 15.98
N ARG A 326 -9.01 -6.85 14.99
CA ARG A 326 -8.81 -7.71 13.82
C ARG A 326 -8.01 -7.04 12.70
N LEU A 327 -7.65 -5.75 12.86
CA LEU A 327 -6.99 -4.96 11.83
C LEU A 327 -5.64 -5.54 11.42
N GLU A 328 -4.77 -5.85 12.37
CA GLU A 328 -3.43 -6.38 12.10
C GLU A 328 -3.50 -7.71 11.34
N GLY A 329 -4.36 -8.63 11.78
CA GLY A 329 -4.60 -9.89 11.05
C GLY A 329 -5.12 -9.69 9.62
N MET A 330 -5.94 -8.67 9.37
CA MET A 330 -6.38 -8.33 8.01
C MET A 330 -5.24 -7.77 7.14
N LEU A 331 -4.35 -6.94 7.71
CA LEU A 331 -3.19 -6.40 7.01
C LEU A 331 -2.17 -7.51 6.69
N ASN A 332 -1.91 -8.40 7.65
CA ASN A 332 -1.04 -9.56 7.46
C ASN A 332 -1.58 -10.47 6.35
N ALA A 333 -2.89 -10.75 6.34
CA ALA A 333 -3.51 -11.52 5.26
C ALA A 333 -3.37 -10.83 3.88
N LYS A 334 -3.46 -9.50 3.83
CA LYS A 334 -3.22 -8.73 2.59
C LYS A 334 -1.76 -8.80 2.15
N GLN A 335 -0.82 -8.75 3.09
CA GLN A 335 0.61 -8.87 2.81
C GLN A 335 0.97 -10.28 2.30
N VAL A 336 0.35 -11.33 2.83
CA VAL A 336 0.44 -12.71 2.28
C VAL A 336 -0.02 -12.75 0.82
N GLU A 337 -1.20 -12.18 0.51
CA GLU A 337 -1.70 -12.11 -0.88
C GLU A 337 -0.72 -11.39 -1.81
N GLN A 338 -0.10 -10.30 -1.33
CA GLN A 338 0.87 -9.51 -2.09
C GLN A 338 2.12 -10.32 -2.43
N TYR A 339 2.67 -11.06 -1.46
CA TYR A 339 3.81 -11.95 -1.72
C TYR A 339 3.45 -13.10 -2.65
N SER A 340 2.28 -13.73 -2.50
CA SER A 340 1.83 -14.79 -3.42
C SER A 340 1.73 -14.29 -4.86
N LYS A 341 1.10 -13.12 -5.10
CA LYS A 341 1.03 -12.49 -6.43
C LYS A 341 2.41 -12.16 -6.99
N GLN A 342 3.36 -11.79 -6.14
CA GLN A 342 4.72 -11.51 -6.55
C GLN A 342 5.46 -12.77 -6.99
N VAL A 343 5.33 -13.87 -6.25
CA VAL A 343 5.89 -15.18 -6.63
C VAL A 343 5.29 -15.67 -7.94
N ASP A 344 3.97 -15.56 -8.11
CA ASP A 344 3.29 -15.95 -9.36
C ASP A 344 3.81 -15.14 -10.56
N GLY A 345 3.87 -13.80 -10.41
CA GLY A 345 4.35 -12.90 -11.47
C GLY A 345 5.83 -13.13 -11.81
N PHE A 346 6.67 -13.39 -10.80
CA PHE A 346 8.08 -13.70 -11.00
C PHE A 346 8.26 -15.05 -11.73
N THR A 347 7.55 -16.09 -11.29
CA THR A 347 7.59 -17.43 -11.90
C THR A 347 7.14 -17.40 -13.36
N ALA A 348 6.07 -16.65 -13.67
CA ALA A 348 5.60 -16.49 -15.05
C ALA A 348 6.65 -15.84 -15.95
N ASN A 349 7.29 -14.77 -15.46
CA ASN A 349 8.32 -14.04 -16.19
C ASN A 349 9.58 -14.89 -16.42
N VAL A 350 10.07 -15.57 -15.38
CA VAL A 350 11.22 -16.48 -15.44
C VAL A 350 10.96 -17.65 -16.39
N SER A 351 9.78 -18.27 -16.32
CA SER A 351 9.42 -19.38 -17.19
C SER A 351 9.46 -18.99 -18.67
N ALA A 352 9.00 -17.77 -18.99
CA ALA A 352 9.08 -17.23 -20.35
C ALA A 352 10.54 -17.03 -20.80
N LYS A 353 11.42 -16.52 -19.92
CA LYS A 353 12.86 -16.38 -20.21
C LYS A 353 13.52 -17.72 -20.48
N MET A 354 13.28 -18.72 -19.62
CA MET A 354 13.84 -20.05 -19.78
C MET A 354 13.41 -20.71 -21.09
N PHE A 355 12.13 -20.54 -21.46
CA PHE A 355 11.63 -21.04 -22.75
C PHE A 355 12.30 -20.36 -23.95
N ALA A 356 12.46 -19.03 -23.90
CA ALA A 356 13.13 -18.27 -24.95
C ALA A 356 14.60 -18.71 -25.13
N VAL A 357 15.30 -18.98 -24.03
CA VAL A 357 16.67 -19.48 -24.05
C VAL A 357 16.76 -20.87 -24.68
N ARG A 358 15.87 -21.78 -24.27
CA ARG A 358 15.87 -23.18 -24.74
C ARG A 358 15.62 -23.30 -26.24
N GLU A 359 14.67 -22.56 -26.79
CA GLU A 359 14.23 -22.73 -28.18
C GLU A 359 15.05 -21.92 -29.20
N ASN A 360 15.45 -20.68 -28.84
CA ASN A 360 15.87 -19.68 -29.84
C ASN A 360 17.24 -19.03 -29.58
N LEU A 361 17.76 -19.02 -28.35
CA LEU A 361 18.98 -18.26 -28.01
C LEU A 361 20.22 -19.14 -27.75
N MET A 362 20.05 -20.45 -27.53
CA MET A 362 21.19 -21.38 -27.47
C MET A 362 21.57 -21.84 -28.88
N PRO A 363 22.86 -21.84 -29.26
CA PRO A 363 23.29 -22.46 -30.50
C PRO A 363 22.92 -23.95 -30.48
N LYS A 364 22.29 -24.42 -31.56
CA LYS A 364 21.89 -25.83 -31.72
C LYS A 364 23.07 -26.76 -31.88
#